data_AF-A0A6H1W631-F1
#
_entry.id   AF-A0A6H1W631-F1
#
_cell.length_a   1.000
_cell.length_b   1.000
_cell.length_c   1.000
_cell.angle_alpha   90.00
_cell.angle_beta   90.00
_cell.angle_gamma   90.00
#
_symmetry.space_group_name_H-M   'P 1'
#
loop_
_entity.id
_entity.type
_entity.pdbx_description
1 polymer ?
#
loop_
_entity_poly.entity_id
_entity_poly.type
_entity_poly.pdbx_seq_one_letter_code
_entity_poly.pdbx_strand_id
1 'polypeptide(L)'
;MSPEEIETLVHLRRARDLIDREYARPLDVPTIASKALMSPAHFSRRFRAAYGETPYSYLMTRRIERAMALLRSGMSVTDACMTVGCTSLGSFSSKFSEIVGMSPTAYRAREHQAVEAMPSCVAKQRTRPVKSASA
;
A
#
# COMPACT_ATOMS: atom_id res chain seq x y z
N MET A 1 -22.52 -3.85 18.53
CA MET A 1 -21.88 -4.54 17.39
C MET A 1 -22.44 -5.95 17.36
N SER A 2 -23.10 -6.34 16.27
CA SER A 2 -23.71 -7.67 16.15
C SER A 2 -22.62 -8.76 15.98
N PRO A 3 -22.91 -10.04 16.29
CA PRO A 3 -21.99 -11.14 16.03
C PRO A 3 -21.53 -11.22 14.56
N GLU A 4 -22.44 -10.94 13.62
CA GLU A 4 -22.17 -10.91 12.18
C GLU A 4 -21.20 -9.77 11.78
N GLU A 5 -21.30 -8.61 12.44
CA GLU A 5 -20.36 -7.50 12.24
C GLU A 5 -18.95 -7.86 12.70
N ILE A 6 -18.83 -8.55 13.83
CA ILE A 6 -17.53 -9.02 14.36
C ILE A 6 -16.89 -10.01 13.39
N GLU A 7 -17.65 -10.98 12.91
CA GLU A 7 -17.17 -11.96 11.93
C GLU A 7 -16.70 -11.27 10.63
N THR A 8 -17.48 -10.32 10.14
CA THR A 8 -17.10 -9.49 8.98
C THR A 8 -15.76 -8.79 9.20
N LEU A 9 -15.55 -8.17 10.37
CA LEU A 9 -14.29 -7.50 10.69
C LEU A 9 -13.10 -8.47 10.75
N VAL A 10 -13.30 -9.70 11.23
CA VAL A 10 -12.26 -10.75 11.21
C VAL A 10 -11.84 -11.07 9.79
N HIS A 11 -12.79 -11.25 8.86
CA HIS A 11 -12.48 -11.50 7.45
C HIS A 11 -11.76 -10.32 6.78
N LEU A 12 -12.21 -9.09 7.03
CA LEU A 12 -11.56 -7.89 6.52
C LEU A 12 -10.15 -7.71 7.08
N ARG A 13 -9.91 -8.06 8.35
CA ARG A 13 -8.57 -8.03 8.96
C ARG A 13 -7.65 -9.04 8.29
N ARG A 14 -8.11 -10.27 8.05
CA ARG A 14 -7.33 -11.30 7.33
C ARG A 14 -6.93 -10.85 5.92
N ALA A 15 -7.85 -10.20 5.20
CA ALA A 15 -7.54 -9.64 3.88
C ALA A 15 -6.49 -8.52 3.96
N ARG A 16 -6.59 -7.62 4.94
CA ARG A 16 -5.59 -6.56 5.15
C ARG A 16 -4.22 -7.16 5.49
N ASP A 17 -4.18 -8.14 6.39
CA ASP A 17 -2.94 -8.81 6.80
C ASP A 17 -2.30 -9.57 5.62
N LEU A 18 -3.12 -10.14 4.72
CA LEU A 18 -2.65 -10.71 3.46
C LEU A 18 -1.98 -9.66 2.57
N ILE A 19 -2.62 -8.49 2.38
CA ILE A 19 -2.04 -7.39 1.60
C ILE A 19 -0.71 -6.96 2.21
N ASP A 20 -0.66 -6.77 3.52
CA ASP A 20 0.53 -6.30 4.23
C ASP A 20 1.71 -7.26 4.12
N ARG A 21 1.44 -8.58 4.10
CA ARG A 21 2.45 -9.63 3.98
C ARG A 21 2.87 -9.88 2.54
N GLU A 22 1.93 -9.82 1.60
CA GLU A 22 2.11 -10.31 0.22
C GLU A 22 2.00 -9.21 -0.84
N TYR A 23 2.14 -7.93 -0.47
CA TYR A 23 1.99 -6.79 -1.38
C TYR A 23 2.76 -6.91 -2.70
N ALA A 24 3.93 -7.57 -2.69
CA ALA A 24 4.79 -7.73 -3.87
C ALA A 24 4.30 -8.82 -4.85
N ARG A 25 3.39 -9.70 -4.42
CA ARG A 25 2.80 -10.72 -5.29
C ARG A 25 1.78 -10.09 -6.25
N PRO A 26 1.45 -10.75 -7.37
CA PRO A 26 0.36 -10.32 -8.25
C PRO A 26 -0.99 -10.50 -7.56
N LEU A 27 -1.29 -9.62 -6.62
CA LEU A 27 -2.55 -9.55 -5.89
C LEU A 27 -3.51 -8.62 -6.64
N ASP A 28 -4.64 -9.15 -7.03
CA ASP A 28 -5.80 -8.38 -7.50
C ASP A 28 -6.93 -8.41 -6.45
N VAL A 29 -7.90 -7.50 -6.61
CA VAL A 29 -9.04 -7.39 -5.69
C VAL A 29 -9.85 -8.70 -5.59
N PRO A 30 -10.13 -9.42 -6.70
CA PRO A 30 -10.79 -10.73 -6.63
C PRO A 30 -10.03 -11.76 -5.77
N THR A 31 -8.71 -11.86 -5.91
CA THR A 31 -7.87 -12.77 -5.12
C THR A 31 -7.98 -12.44 -3.63
N ILE A 32 -7.91 -11.15 -3.26
CA ILE A 32 -8.02 -10.71 -1.87
C ILE A 32 -9.43 -10.97 -1.32
N ALA A 33 -10.47 -10.69 -2.10
CA ALA A 33 -11.87 -10.89 -1.72
C ALA A 33 -12.18 -12.37 -1.44
N SER A 34 -11.64 -13.28 -2.26
CA SER A 34 -11.81 -14.72 -2.05
C SER A 34 -11.25 -15.18 -0.71
N LYS A 35 -10.11 -14.61 -0.27
CA LYS A 35 -9.50 -14.92 1.04
C LYS A 35 -10.29 -14.32 2.21
N ALA A 36 -11.09 -13.30 1.96
CA ALA A 36 -12.07 -12.77 2.91
C ALA A 36 -13.42 -13.49 2.88
N LEU A 37 -13.59 -14.55 2.06
CA LEU A 37 -14.87 -15.25 1.88
C LEU A 37 -16.00 -14.33 1.40
N MET A 38 -15.68 -13.36 0.54
CA MET A 38 -16.63 -12.37 0.04
C MET A 38 -16.58 -12.26 -1.49
N SER A 39 -17.70 -11.90 -2.10
CA SER A 39 -17.70 -11.45 -3.48
C SER A 39 -16.91 -10.14 -3.62
N PRO A 40 -16.25 -9.86 -4.76
CA PRO A 40 -15.39 -8.68 -4.92
C PRO A 40 -16.11 -7.34 -4.65
N ALA A 41 -17.38 -7.24 -5.08
CA ALA A 41 -18.18 -6.03 -4.87
C ALA A 41 -18.54 -5.83 -3.39
N HIS A 42 -18.97 -6.89 -2.70
CA HIS A 42 -19.28 -6.82 -1.27
C HIS A 42 -18.01 -6.51 -0.46
N PHE A 43 -16.91 -7.22 -0.75
CA PHE A 43 -15.61 -6.99 -0.13
C PHE A 43 -15.16 -5.54 -0.26
N SER A 44 -15.19 -4.98 -1.47
CA SER A 44 -14.72 -3.61 -1.70
C SER A 44 -15.52 -2.57 -0.89
N ARG A 45 -16.86 -2.74 -0.79
CA ARG A 45 -17.71 -1.87 0.02
C ARG A 45 -17.41 -2.00 1.51
N ARG A 46 -17.34 -3.23 2.02
CA ARG A 46 -17.07 -3.50 3.45
C ARG A 46 -15.66 -3.08 3.86
N PHE A 47 -14.66 -3.31 3.01
CA PHE A 47 -13.29 -2.89 3.25
C PHE A 47 -13.17 -1.37 3.32
N ARG A 48 -13.80 -0.64 2.38
CA ARG A 48 -13.83 0.84 2.43
C ARG A 48 -14.56 1.35 3.66
N ALA A 49 -15.69 0.76 4.03
CA ALA A 49 -16.41 1.14 5.25
C ALA A 49 -15.56 0.93 6.52
N ALA A 50 -14.77 -0.15 6.57
CA ALA A 50 -13.95 -0.48 7.74
C ALA A 50 -12.61 0.29 7.80
N TYR A 51 -12.00 0.61 6.66
CA TYR A 51 -10.63 1.15 6.60
C TYR A 51 -10.51 2.52 5.91
N GLY A 52 -11.61 3.09 5.43
CA GLY A 52 -11.65 4.43 4.81
C GLY A 52 -11.18 4.48 3.36
N GLU A 53 -10.70 3.37 2.78
CA GLU A 53 -10.19 3.33 1.41
C GLU A 53 -10.49 2.02 0.68
N THR A 54 -10.37 2.00 -0.64
CA THR A 54 -10.60 0.78 -1.42
C THR A 54 -9.43 -0.21 -1.27
N PRO A 55 -9.66 -1.53 -1.44
CA PRO A 55 -8.58 -2.53 -1.34
C PRO A 55 -7.41 -2.28 -2.29
N TYR A 56 -7.70 -1.86 -3.53
CA TYR A 56 -6.67 -1.50 -4.50
C TYR A 56 -5.83 -0.30 -4.04
N SER A 57 -6.48 0.74 -3.52
CA SER A 57 -5.82 1.94 -3.00
C SER A 57 -4.94 1.62 -1.80
N TYR A 58 -5.37 0.71 -0.93
CA TYR A 58 -4.61 0.23 0.21
C TYR A 58 -3.36 -0.54 -0.25
N LEU A 59 -3.54 -1.51 -1.15
CA LEU A 59 -2.42 -2.27 -1.74
C LEU A 59 -1.39 -1.35 -2.40
N MET A 60 -1.82 -0.35 -3.17
CA MET A 60 -0.88 0.59 -3.79
C MET A 60 -0.14 1.42 -2.75
N THR A 61 -0.81 1.85 -1.68
CA THR A 61 -0.16 2.60 -0.60
C THR A 61 0.96 1.77 0.04
N ARG A 62 0.69 0.48 0.33
CA ARG A 62 1.72 -0.44 0.86
C ARG A 62 2.88 -0.66 -0.11
N ARG A 63 2.60 -0.77 -1.42
CA ARG A 63 3.65 -0.87 -2.45
C ARG A 63 4.50 0.40 -2.53
N ILE A 64 3.88 1.57 -2.50
CA ILE A 64 4.58 2.87 -2.53
C ILE A 64 5.43 3.06 -1.26
N GLU A 65 4.89 2.75 -0.08
CA GLU A 65 5.65 2.77 1.18
C GLU A 65 6.92 1.91 1.09
N ARG A 66 6.82 0.71 0.49
CA ARG A 66 7.99 -0.15 0.28
C ARG A 66 8.93 0.41 -0.76
N ALA A 67 8.41 0.94 -1.87
CA ALA A 67 9.21 1.53 -2.93
C ALA A 67 10.02 2.72 -2.41
N MET A 68 9.44 3.58 -1.57
CA MET A 68 10.16 4.67 -0.91
C MET A 68 11.39 4.15 -0.15
N ALA A 69 11.27 3.07 0.60
CA ALA A 69 12.41 2.48 1.31
C ALA A 69 13.50 1.95 0.36
N LEU A 70 13.11 1.33 -0.75
CA LEU A 70 14.05 0.82 -1.76
C LEU A 70 14.78 1.95 -2.51
N LEU A 71 14.06 3.04 -2.81
CA LEU A 71 14.64 4.21 -3.47
C LEU A 71 15.66 4.91 -2.55
N ARG A 72 15.38 5.00 -1.24
CA ARG A 72 16.34 5.52 -0.26
C ARG A 72 17.63 4.70 -0.24
N SER A 73 17.50 3.36 -0.27
CA SER A 73 18.66 2.47 -0.36
C SER A 73 19.35 2.45 -1.74
N GLY A 74 19.03 3.39 -2.64
CA GLY A 74 19.72 3.57 -3.93
C GLY A 74 19.16 2.79 -5.12
N MET A 75 18.13 1.95 -4.93
CA MET A 75 17.51 1.15 -6.01
C MET A 75 17.01 2.06 -7.15
N SER A 76 17.06 1.58 -8.39
CA SER A 76 16.51 2.32 -9.52
C SER A 76 14.98 2.40 -9.43
N VAL A 77 14.37 3.39 -10.09
CA VAL A 77 12.90 3.55 -10.10
C VAL A 77 12.22 2.34 -10.75
N THR A 78 12.79 1.82 -11.84
CA THR A 78 12.28 0.65 -12.54
C THR A 78 12.35 -0.60 -11.67
N ASP A 79 13.50 -0.86 -11.04
CA ASP A 79 13.66 -2.04 -10.19
C ASP A 79 12.76 -1.96 -8.96
N ALA A 80 12.61 -0.78 -8.35
CA ALA A 80 11.70 -0.57 -7.23
C ALA A 80 10.26 -0.85 -7.64
N CYS A 81 9.81 -0.37 -8.80
CA CYS A 81 8.48 -0.64 -9.36
C CYS A 81 8.21 -2.15 -9.48
N MET A 82 9.13 -2.88 -10.11
CA MET A 82 8.98 -4.33 -10.32
C MET A 82 9.06 -5.10 -9.00
N THR A 83 9.98 -4.72 -8.10
CA THR A 83 10.19 -5.36 -6.79
C THR A 83 8.96 -5.25 -5.89
N VAL A 84 8.22 -4.15 -5.96
CA VAL A 84 6.97 -3.99 -5.19
C VAL A 84 5.76 -4.63 -5.85
N GLY A 85 5.92 -5.30 -6.99
CA GLY A 85 4.86 -6.03 -7.68
C GLY A 85 3.99 -5.18 -8.60
N CYS A 86 4.44 -3.96 -8.97
CA CYS A 86 3.78 -3.17 -10.00
C CYS A 86 4.24 -3.63 -11.39
N THR A 87 3.32 -3.64 -12.36
CA THR A 87 3.57 -4.12 -13.72
C THR A 87 3.72 -3.01 -14.76
N SER A 88 3.46 -1.75 -14.37
CA SER A 88 3.54 -0.58 -15.23
C SER A 88 4.27 0.55 -14.52
N LEU A 89 5.40 0.98 -15.11
CA LEU A 89 6.21 2.08 -14.60
C LEU A 89 5.44 3.42 -14.62
N GLY A 90 4.60 3.63 -15.64
CA GLY A 90 3.78 4.84 -15.76
C GLY A 90 2.74 4.93 -14.64
N SER A 91 1.95 3.86 -14.46
CA SER A 91 0.93 3.80 -13.39
C SER A 91 1.56 3.88 -12.00
N PHE A 92 2.70 3.23 -11.81
CA PHE A 92 3.49 3.34 -10.58
C PHE A 92 3.94 4.78 -10.32
N SER A 93 4.52 5.45 -11.31
CA SER A 93 5.06 6.81 -11.14
C SER A 93 3.96 7.83 -10.86
N SER A 94 2.82 7.73 -11.54
CA SER A 94 1.65 8.58 -11.27
C SER A 94 1.13 8.35 -9.85
N LYS A 95 0.97 7.09 -9.43
CA LYS A 95 0.45 6.78 -8.09
C LYS A 95 1.44 7.14 -6.98
N PHE A 96 2.73 6.97 -7.23
CA PHE A 96 3.79 7.42 -6.32
C PHE A 96 3.68 8.94 -6.13
N SER A 97 3.58 9.71 -7.22
CA SER A 97 3.52 11.17 -7.15
C SER A 97 2.25 11.66 -6.46
N GLU A 98 1.11 11.02 -6.72
CA GLU A 98 -0.16 11.30 -6.04
C GLU A 98 -0.04 11.11 -4.52
N ILE A 99 0.62 10.04 -4.08
CA ILE A 99 0.71 9.66 -2.66
C ILE A 99 1.83 10.40 -1.92
N VAL A 100 2.97 10.60 -2.56
CA VAL A 100 4.20 11.15 -1.94
C VAL A 100 4.36 12.65 -2.18
N GLY A 101 3.66 13.21 -3.17
CA GLY A 101 3.73 14.62 -3.55
C GLY A 101 4.92 14.98 -4.44
N MET A 102 5.72 14.01 -4.88
CA MET A 102 6.83 14.20 -5.83
C MET A 102 7.11 12.93 -6.63
N SER A 103 7.81 13.05 -7.75
CA SER A 103 8.13 11.90 -8.60
C SER A 103 9.10 10.91 -7.91
N PRO A 104 9.09 9.61 -8.30
CA PRO A 104 10.04 8.64 -7.77
C PRO A 104 11.50 9.03 -7.97
N THR A 105 11.84 9.61 -9.13
CA THR A 105 13.19 10.07 -9.45
C THR A 105 13.63 11.21 -8.55
N ALA A 106 12.76 12.22 -8.35
CA ALA A 106 13.04 13.33 -7.45
C ALA A 106 13.17 12.86 -6.00
N TYR A 107 12.29 11.94 -5.58
CA TYR A 107 12.36 11.35 -4.25
C TYR A 107 13.68 10.58 -4.04
N ARG A 108 14.11 9.78 -5.01
CA ARG A 108 15.38 9.04 -4.96
C ARG A 108 16.61 9.95 -4.87
N ALA A 109 16.59 11.08 -5.60
CA ALA A 109 17.71 12.01 -5.64
C ALA A 109 17.85 12.88 -4.37
N ARG A 110 16.82 12.91 -3.52
CA ARG A 110 16.81 13.71 -2.30
C ARG A 110 17.66 13.05 -1.21
N GLU A 111 18.16 13.87 -0.29
CA GLU A 111 18.87 13.37 0.90
C GLU A 111 17.91 12.72 1.91
N HIS A 112 18.29 11.54 2.41
CA HIS A 112 17.47 10.73 3.33
C HIS A 112 18.14 10.40 4.67
N GLN A 113 19.29 11.03 4.98
CA GLN A 113 20.10 10.70 6.17
C GLN A 113 19.28 10.65 7.47
N ALA A 114 18.38 11.61 7.68
CA ALA A 114 17.54 11.64 8.87
C ALA A 114 16.60 10.42 8.99
N VAL A 115 16.08 9.93 7.87
CA VAL A 115 15.21 8.74 7.83
C VAL A 115 16.03 7.46 7.98
N GLU A 116 17.21 7.41 7.37
CA GLU A 116 18.12 6.26 7.41
C GLU A 116 18.76 6.06 8.78
N ALA A 117 18.95 7.14 9.55
CA ALA A 117 19.40 7.09 10.93
C ALA A 117 18.35 6.53 11.90
N MET A 118 17.07 6.44 11.50
CA MET A 118 16.00 5.92 12.36
C MET A 118 15.95 4.39 12.33
N PRO A 119 15.62 3.73 13.46
CA PRO A 119 15.21 2.33 13.44
C PRO A 119 14.07 2.09 12.44
N SER A 120 14.09 0.94 11.76
CA SER A 120 13.19 0.68 10.63
C SER A 120 11.69 0.80 10.97
N CYS A 121 11.28 0.47 12.21
CA CYS A 121 9.91 0.65 12.69
C CYS A 121 9.52 2.14 12.81
N VAL A 122 10.43 2.98 13.31
CA VAL A 122 10.23 4.42 13.46
C VAL A 122 10.20 5.09 12.09
N ALA A 123 11.15 4.74 11.20
CA ALA A 123 11.17 5.24 9.83
C ALA A 123 9.86 4.92 9.12
N LYS A 124 9.37 3.67 9.20
CA LYS A 124 8.09 3.26 8.60
C LYS A 124 6.91 4.08 9.12
N GLN A 125 6.85 4.33 10.43
CA GLN A 125 5.76 5.10 11.03
C GLN A 125 5.80 6.57 10.60
N ARG A 126 6.99 7.18 10.56
CA ARG A 126 7.19 8.60 10.25
C ARG A 126 7.09 8.92 8.77
N THR A 127 7.55 8.03 7.89
CA THR A 127 7.52 8.24 6.44
C THR A 127 6.26 7.71 5.79
N ARG A 128 5.30 7.19 6.58
CA ARG A 128 4.06 6.67 6.04
C ARG A 128 3.31 7.82 5.34
N PRO A 129 3.05 7.73 4.02
CA PRO A 129 2.26 8.74 3.34
C PRO A 129 0.88 8.81 3.97
N VAL A 130 0.51 9.98 4.48
CA VAL A 130 -0.85 10.24 4.94
C VAL A 130 -1.64 10.62 3.70
N LYS A 131 -2.68 9.86 3.35
CA LYS A 131 -3.61 10.32 2.32
C LYS A 131 -4.31 11.55 2.85
N SER A 132 -4.11 12.68 2.18
CA SER A 132 -5.08 13.76 2.23
C SER A 132 -6.41 13.14 1.83
N ALA A 133 -7.41 13.15 2.71
CA ALA A 133 -8.75 12.73 2.35
C ALA A 133 -9.22 13.66 1.24
N SER A 134 -9.13 13.22 -0.02
CA SER A 134 -9.83 13.87 -1.11
C SER A 134 -11.31 13.63 -0.85
N ALA A 135 -12.01 14.74 -0.60
CA ALA A 135 -13.45 14.85 -0.44
C ALA A 135 -14.20 14.25 -1.65
#